data_AF-A0A2T6DBQ6-F1
#
_entry.id   AF-A0A2T6DBQ6-F1
#
_cell.length_a   1.000
_cell.length_b   1.000
_cell.length_c   1.000
_cell.angle_alpha   90.00
_cell.angle_beta   90.00
_cell.angle_gamma   90.00
#
_symmetry.space_group_name_H-M   'P 1'
#
loop_
_entity.id
_entity.type
_entity.pdbx_description
1 polymer ?
#
loop_
_entity_poly.entity_id
_entity_poly.type
_entity_poly.pdbx_seq_one_letter_code
_entity_poly.pdbx_strand_id
1 'polypeptide(L)'
;MNSINIIAPYKYEGVWVFDDPKVGLVREPFVMGIDEMIDAATEAYPDADKGFTIIFAARPFPGYSFKLEWRRPEYDGNWYYCEALNMEGWLCPALQRYFEKPPTEIYVRAQEKK
;
A
#
# COMPACT_ATOMS: atom_id res chain seq x y z
N MET A 1 -1.54 8.04 -18.83
CA MET A 1 -0.99 6.66 -18.81
C MET A 1 -1.35 6.06 -17.45
N ASN A 2 -1.81 4.81 -17.37
CA ASN A 2 -2.04 4.14 -16.07
C ASN A 2 -0.77 3.36 -15.72
N SER A 3 0.04 3.86 -14.80
CA SER A 3 1.22 3.13 -14.32
C SER A 3 0.78 2.15 -13.24
N ILE A 4 1.03 0.87 -13.47
CA ILE A 4 0.87 -0.18 -12.46
C ILE A 4 2.20 -0.29 -11.70
N ASN A 5 2.14 -0.09 -10.40
CA ASN A 5 3.28 -0.17 -9.49
C ASN A 5 3.23 -1.48 -8.71
N ILE A 6 4.41 -2.00 -8.37
CA ILE A 6 4.57 -3.26 -7.66
C ILE A 6 5.64 -3.08 -6.59
N ILE A 7 5.31 -3.44 -5.35
CA ILE A 7 6.23 -3.46 -4.22
C ILE A 7 6.13 -4.81 -3.50
N ALA A 8 7.15 -5.14 -2.70
CA ALA A 8 7.21 -6.38 -1.94
C ALA A 8 7.39 -6.09 -0.44
N PRO A 9 6.28 -5.89 0.30
CA PRO A 9 6.36 -5.69 1.75
C PRO A 9 6.77 -6.95 2.49
N TYR A 10 7.34 -6.77 3.68
CA TYR A 10 7.73 -7.81 4.63
C TYR A 10 7.76 -7.25 6.06
N LYS A 11 7.83 -8.09 7.09
CA LYS A 11 8.05 -7.63 8.47
C LYS A 11 9.54 -7.47 8.78
N TYR A 12 9.91 -6.29 9.25
CA TYR A 12 11.23 -5.99 9.80
C TYR A 12 11.06 -5.44 11.22
N GLU A 13 11.68 -6.10 12.20
CA GLU A 13 11.57 -5.73 13.62
C GLU A 13 10.11 -5.55 14.10
N GLY A 14 9.20 -6.37 13.57
CA GLY A 14 7.77 -6.36 13.91
C GLY A 14 6.92 -5.37 13.11
N VAL A 15 7.53 -4.54 12.26
CA VAL A 15 6.85 -3.49 11.47
C VAL A 15 6.77 -3.90 10.00
N TRP A 16 5.65 -3.62 9.34
CA TRP A 16 5.53 -3.76 7.90
C TRP A 16 6.36 -2.72 7.18
N VAL A 17 7.32 -3.15 6.37
CA VAL A 17 8.18 -2.28 5.57
C VAL A 17 8.27 -2.79 4.14
N PHE A 18 8.75 -1.95 3.22
CA PHE A 18 9.14 -2.37 1.88
C PHE A 18 10.39 -1.64 1.39
N ASP A 19 11.06 -2.24 0.41
CA ASP A 19 12.18 -1.63 -0.30
C ASP A 19 11.78 -1.37 -1.75
N ASP A 20 12.22 -0.24 -2.31
CA ASP A 20 12.17 0.02 -3.74
C ASP A 20 13.42 0.80 -4.20
N PRO A 21 14.46 0.08 -4.65
CA PRO A 21 15.70 0.70 -5.11
C PRO A 21 15.52 1.65 -6.30
N LYS A 22 14.45 1.52 -7.10
CA LYS A 22 14.21 2.39 -8.27
C LYS A 22 13.90 3.82 -7.86
N VAL A 23 13.32 4.00 -6.69
CA VAL A 23 12.94 5.29 -6.12
C VAL A 23 13.67 5.63 -4.83
N GLY A 24 14.65 4.80 -4.44
CA GLY A 24 15.55 5.04 -3.31
C GLY A 24 14.92 4.79 -1.95
N LEU A 25 13.87 3.96 -1.86
CA LEU A 25 13.23 3.60 -0.59
C LEU A 25 13.89 2.36 -0.01
N VAL A 26 14.29 2.46 1.26
CA VAL A 26 14.89 1.36 2.02
C VAL A 26 14.13 1.22 3.34
N ARG A 27 13.51 0.05 3.54
CA ARG A 27 12.66 -0.27 4.70
C ARG A 27 11.64 0.84 5.00
N GLU A 28 11.02 1.38 3.96
CA GLU A 28 9.97 2.38 4.11
C GLU A 28 8.80 1.74 4.87
N PRO A 29 8.41 2.28 6.04
CA PRO A 29 7.42 1.66 6.89
C PRO A 29 6.00 1.98 6.43
N PHE A 30 5.11 1.02 6.60
CA PHE A 30 3.67 1.26 6.67
C PHE A 30 3.30 1.59 8.11
N VAL A 31 2.53 2.66 8.30
CA VAL A 31 2.16 3.17 9.62
C VAL A 31 0.73 3.69 9.60
N MET A 32 0.19 3.98 10.78
CA MET A 32 -1.02 4.77 10.97
C MET A 32 -2.22 4.19 10.19
N GLY A 33 -2.50 2.90 10.41
CA GLY A 33 -3.68 2.19 9.91
C GLY A 33 -3.43 1.44 8.59
N ILE A 34 -2.42 1.81 7.81
CA ILE A 34 -2.07 1.05 6.59
C ILE A 34 -1.44 -0.31 6.96
N ASP A 35 -0.69 -0.36 8.04
CA ASP A 35 -0.17 -1.58 8.65
C ASP A 35 -1.28 -2.54 9.08
N GLU A 36 -2.33 -2.04 9.74
CA GLU A 36 -3.51 -2.83 10.12
C GLU A 36 -4.30 -3.31 8.87
N MET A 37 -4.40 -2.47 7.84
CA MET A 37 -4.99 -2.89 6.56
C MET A 37 -4.18 -4.00 5.88
N ILE A 38 -2.85 -3.98 6.00
CA ILE A 38 -1.99 -5.05 5.49
C ILE A 38 -2.21 -6.33 6.28
N ASP A 39 -2.28 -6.27 7.61
CA ASP A 39 -2.59 -7.44 8.43
C ASP A 39 -3.93 -8.08 7.98
N ALA A 40 -4.98 -7.27 7.80
CA ALA A 40 -6.27 -7.76 7.32
C ALA A 40 -6.22 -8.30 5.86
N ALA A 41 -5.49 -7.63 4.96
CA ALA A 41 -5.38 -8.05 3.57
C ALA A 41 -4.56 -9.32 3.37
N THR A 42 -3.73 -9.68 4.34
CA THR A 42 -2.82 -10.82 4.30
C THR A 42 -3.15 -11.92 5.31
N GLU A 43 -4.29 -11.83 6.00
CA GLU A 43 -4.71 -12.81 7.03
C GLU A 43 -4.67 -14.26 6.53
N ALA A 44 -5.01 -14.48 5.26
CA ALA A 44 -5.01 -15.81 4.63
C ALA A 44 -3.63 -16.29 4.17
N TYR A 45 -2.56 -15.50 4.33
CA TYR A 45 -1.22 -15.77 3.79
C TYR A 45 -0.27 -16.25 4.90
N PRO A 46 0.03 -17.57 5.00
CA PRO A 46 0.75 -18.12 6.15
C PRO A 46 2.15 -17.53 6.40
N ASP A 47 2.81 -17.06 5.33
CA ASP A 47 4.17 -16.53 5.34
C ASP A 47 4.23 -15.05 4.91
N ALA A 48 3.15 -14.28 5.13
CA ALA A 48 3.09 -12.86 4.77
C ALA A 48 4.24 -12.04 5.37
N ASP A 49 4.68 -12.39 6.58
CA ASP A 49 5.75 -11.73 7.31
C ASP A 49 7.11 -11.84 6.60
N LYS A 50 7.37 -12.95 5.91
CA LYS A 50 8.55 -13.17 5.05
C LYS A 50 8.42 -12.48 3.69
N GLY A 51 7.22 -12.03 3.37
CA GLY A 51 6.92 -11.06 2.35
C GLY A 51 5.89 -11.53 1.33
N PHE A 52 5.22 -10.56 0.74
CA PHE A 52 4.15 -10.74 -0.24
C PHE A 52 4.25 -9.65 -1.31
N THR A 53 3.37 -9.65 -2.30
CA THR A 53 3.38 -8.62 -3.36
C THR A 53 2.15 -7.73 -3.23
N ILE A 54 2.36 -6.41 -3.28
CA ILE A 54 1.30 -5.43 -3.49
C ILE A 54 1.43 -4.87 -4.90
N ILE A 55 0.32 -4.91 -5.64
CA ILE A 55 0.16 -4.26 -6.93
C ILE A 55 -0.84 -3.13 -6.77
N PHE A 56 -0.50 -1.93 -7.23
CA PHE A 56 -1.38 -0.78 -7.08
C PHE A 56 -1.32 0.20 -8.24
N ALA A 57 -2.42 0.92 -8.48
CA ALA A 57 -2.54 1.91 -9.55
C ALA A 57 -3.62 2.95 -9.26
N ALA A 58 -3.53 4.11 -9.91
CA ALA A 58 -4.52 5.19 -9.79
C ALA A 58 -5.78 4.98 -10.66
N ARG A 59 -5.84 3.88 -11.43
CA ARG A 59 -7.02 3.47 -12.20
C ARG A 59 -7.27 1.97 -11.99
N PRO A 60 -8.52 1.51 -12.12
CA PRO A 60 -8.84 0.10 -11.94
C PRO A 60 -8.07 -0.76 -12.94
N PHE A 61 -7.67 -1.96 -12.49
CA PHE A 61 -7.03 -2.98 -13.31
C PHE A 61 -7.63 -4.35 -13.01
N PRO A 62 -7.67 -5.29 -13.98
CA PRO A 62 -8.27 -6.60 -13.76
C PRO A 62 -7.68 -7.33 -12.53
N GLY A 63 -8.57 -7.73 -11.63
CA GLY A 63 -8.24 -8.50 -10.43
C GLY A 63 -7.75 -7.68 -9.23
N TYR A 64 -7.96 -6.36 -9.18
CA TYR A 64 -7.78 -5.61 -7.93
C TYR A 64 -8.68 -6.18 -6.82
N SER A 65 -8.21 -6.13 -5.57
CA SER A 65 -8.92 -6.69 -4.40
C SER A 65 -9.79 -5.64 -3.71
N PHE A 66 -9.24 -4.45 -3.48
CA PHE A 66 -9.93 -3.33 -2.85
C PHE A 66 -9.40 -2.00 -3.38
N LYS A 67 -10.06 -0.91 -2.99
CA LYS A 67 -9.63 0.46 -3.30
C LYS A 67 -9.44 1.27 -2.03
N LEU A 68 -8.58 2.28 -2.13
CA LEU A 68 -8.35 3.32 -1.16
C LEU A 68 -8.88 4.63 -1.72
N GLU A 69 -9.77 5.30 -0.99
CA GLU A 69 -10.37 6.58 -1.38
C GLU A 69 -9.74 7.72 -0.60
N TRP A 70 -9.20 8.71 -1.30
CA TRP A 70 -8.56 9.85 -0.66
C TRP A 70 -9.57 10.64 0.18
N ARG A 71 -9.16 11.05 1.39
CA ARG A 71 -10.01 11.83 2.31
C ARG A 71 -9.45 13.23 2.56
N ARG A 72 -8.21 13.33 3.03
CA ARG A 72 -7.59 14.60 3.41
C ARG A 72 -6.06 14.51 3.41
N PRO A 73 -5.35 15.62 3.17
CA PRO A 73 -3.91 15.70 3.43
C PRO A 73 -3.66 15.95 4.93
N GLU A 74 -2.55 15.45 5.46
CA GLU A 74 -2.08 15.74 6.82
C GLU A 74 -0.58 15.47 6.95
N TYR A 75 0.18 16.40 7.56
CA TYR A 75 1.64 16.31 7.75
C TYR A 75 2.40 15.80 6.51
N ASP A 76 2.16 16.42 5.35
CA ASP A 76 2.73 16.07 4.02
C ASP A 76 2.32 14.70 3.44
N GLY A 77 1.63 13.87 4.21
CA GLY A 77 1.00 12.64 3.74
C GLY A 77 -0.50 12.82 3.47
N ASN A 78 -1.17 11.70 3.23
CA ASN A 78 -2.56 11.67 2.79
C ASN A 78 -3.31 10.53 3.47
N TRP A 79 -4.45 10.86 4.07
CA TRP A 79 -5.39 9.88 4.61
C TRP A 79 -6.24 9.29 3.50
N TYR A 80 -6.35 7.98 3.50
CA TYR A 80 -7.17 7.20 2.60
C TYR A 80 -8.08 6.26 3.37
N TYR A 81 -9.29 6.06 2.86
CA TYR A 81 -10.28 5.17 3.42
C TYR A 81 -10.45 3.92 2.56
N CYS A 82 -10.42 2.75 3.18
CA CYS A 82 -10.74 1.48 2.55
C CYS A 82 -12.15 1.04 2.95
N GLU A 83 -13.10 1.12 2.02
CA GLU A 83 -14.48 0.70 2.28
C GLU A 83 -14.60 -0.79 2.60
N ALA A 84 -13.85 -1.64 1.89
CA ALA A 84 -13.88 -3.09 2.07
C ALA A 84 -13.43 -3.55 3.47
N LEU A 85 -12.54 -2.79 4.10
CA LEU A 85 -12.01 -3.07 5.44
C LEU A 85 -12.64 -2.18 6.52
N ASN A 86 -13.44 -1.17 6.13
CA ASN A 86 -13.97 -0.13 7.02
C ASN A 86 -12.88 0.52 7.89
N MET A 87 -11.74 0.83 7.26
CA MET A 87 -10.53 1.37 7.91
C MET A 87 -10.08 2.65 7.21
N GLU A 88 -9.42 3.54 7.95
CA GLU A 88 -8.70 4.70 7.40
C GLU A 88 -7.21 4.54 7.70
N GLY A 89 -6.36 4.94 6.76
CA GLY A 89 -4.91 4.83 6.89
C GLY A 89 -4.19 6.00 6.24
N TRP A 90 -3.06 6.40 6.82
CA TRP A 90 -2.24 7.50 6.33
C TRP A 90 -1.09 6.98 5.47
N LEU A 91 -0.99 7.48 4.24
CA LEU A 91 0.13 7.21 3.34
C LEU A 91 1.11 8.40 3.38
N CYS A 92 2.35 8.09 3.69
CA CYS A 92 3.45 9.04 3.79
C CYS A 92 3.80 9.70 2.43
N PRO A 93 4.66 10.73 2.42
CA PRO A 93 5.12 11.37 1.19
C PRO A 93 5.79 10.42 0.18
N ALA A 94 6.23 9.22 0.59
CA ALA A 94 6.80 8.22 -0.32
C ALA A 94 5.82 7.81 -1.44
N LEU A 95 4.50 7.98 -1.23
CA LEU A 95 3.49 7.81 -2.27
C LEU A 95 3.78 8.65 -3.54
N GLN A 96 4.39 9.82 -3.37
CA GLN A 96 4.74 10.73 -4.48
C GLN A 96 5.89 10.19 -5.34
N ARG A 97 6.60 9.14 -4.90
CA ARG A 97 7.56 8.42 -5.74
C ARG A 97 6.89 7.61 -6.85
N TYR A 98 5.59 7.33 -6.69
CA TYR A 98 4.80 6.50 -7.61
C TYR A 98 3.74 7.29 -8.39
N PHE A 99 3.33 8.45 -7.88
CA PHE A 99 2.32 9.31 -8.47
C PHE A 99 2.75 10.77 -8.45
N GLU A 100 2.53 11.49 -9.55
CA GLU A 100 2.84 12.94 -9.64
C GLU A 100 2.09 13.78 -8.60
N LYS A 101 0.88 13.33 -8.23
CA LYS A 101 0.05 13.92 -7.18
C LYS A 101 -0.71 12.81 -6.47
N PRO A 102 -1.12 13.00 -5.19
CA PRO A 102 -1.96 12.04 -4.49
C PRO A 102 -3.21 11.73 -5.32
N PRO A 103 -3.40 10.48 -5.78
CA PRO A 103 -4.58 10.14 -6.55
C PRO A 103 -5.81 10.10 -5.63
N THR A 104 -6.98 10.43 -6.17
CA THR A 104 -8.25 10.35 -5.43
C THR A 104 -8.66 8.91 -5.11
N GLU A 105 -8.17 7.96 -5.90
CA GLU A 105 -8.40 6.53 -5.72
C GLU A 105 -7.10 5.76 -5.97
N ILE A 106 -6.83 4.75 -5.16
CA ILE A 106 -5.75 3.77 -5.38
C ILE A 106 -6.38 2.39 -5.37
N TYR A 107 -6.30 1.68 -6.49
CA TYR A 107 -6.73 0.30 -6.60
C TYR A 107 -5.58 -0.60 -6.20
N VAL A 108 -5.83 -1.60 -5.36
CA VAL A 108 -4.80 -2.42 -4.72
C VAL A 108 -5.13 -3.90 -4.86
N ARG A 109 -4.11 -4.71 -5.14
CA ARG A 109 -4.14 -6.17 -5.04
C ARG A 109 -2.98 -6.65 -4.18
N ALA A 110 -3.29 -7.34 -3.10
CA ALA A 110 -2.31 -8.17 -2.39
C ALA A 110 -2.31 -9.58 -3.01
N GLN A 111 -1.15 -10.20 -3.10
CA GLN A 111 -1.01 -11.59 -3.55
C GLN A 111 0.17 -12.25 -2.84
N GLU A 112 0.05 -13.53 -2.54
CA GLU A 112 1.15 -14.34 -2.02
C GLU A 112 2.34 -14.35 -2.97
N LYS A 113 3.53 -14.47 -2.37
CA LYS A 113 4.74 -14.72 -3.13
C LYS A 113 4.71 -16.18 -3.61
N LYS A 114 4.82 -16.38 -4.92
CA LYS A 114 4.95 -17.72 -5.53
C LYS A 114 6.34 -18.29 -5.32
#